data_AF-A0A453ENJ1-F1
#
_entry.id   AF-A0A453ENJ1-F1
#
_cell.length_a   1.000
_cell.length_b   1.000
_cell.length_c   1.000
_cell.angle_alpha   90.00
_cell.angle_beta   90.00
_cell.angle_gamma   90.00
#
_symmetry.space_group_name_H-M   'P 1'
#
loop_
_entity.id
_entity.type
_entity.pdbx_description
1 polymer ?
#
loop_
_entity_poly.entity_id
_entity_poly.type
_entity_poly.pdbx_seq_one_letter_code
_entity_poly.pdbx_strand_id
1 'polypeptide(L)'
;MIRLQTYAAFSLLATTSAVYYAFSSREQFYPAMVYLSSSKICFVLLLNTGLVAMCTTWQLVKRIFLGTLREAEVEQLNEQSWREVVEILFAVTIFRQDFSVAFLAMVAALLLVKALHWLAQKRVDYIETTPSVPMLSHIRIVSFMVFLLAVDCIFLSRSLMPLIKNREASVAIFFSFE
;
A
#
# COMPACT_ATOMS: atom_id res chain seq x y z
N MET A 1 23.43 -7.45 0.21
CA MET A 1 22.07 -6.88 0.12
C MET A 1 21.55 -6.63 1.53
N ILE A 2 21.21 -5.39 1.87
CA ILE A 2 20.64 -5.04 3.19
C ILE A 2 19.28 -5.74 3.31
N ARG A 3 19.05 -6.51 4.38
CA ARG A 3 17.76 -7.17 4.60
C ARG A 3 16.70 -6.10 4.86
N LEU A 4 15.48 -6.29 4.35
CA LEU A 4 14.38 -5.34 4.57
C LEU A 4 14.18 -5.04 6.07
N GLN A 5 14.38 -6.04 6.94
CA GLN A 5 14.28 -5.89 8.38
C GLN A 5 15.29 -4.89 8.97
N THR A 6 16.56 -4.93 8.51
CA THR A 6 17.60 -4.02 9.00
C THR A 6 17.39 -2.60 8.46
N TYR A 7 16.92 -2.49 7.22
CA TYR A 7 16.51 -1.20 6.64
C TYR A 7 15.34 -0.58 7.41
N ALA A 8 14.31 -1.38 7.70
CA ALA A 8 13.14 -0.96 8.45
C ALA A 8 13.52 -0.49 9.86
N ALA A 9 14.37 -1.25 10.56
CA ALA A 9 14.85 -0.87 11.88
C ALA A 9 15.61 0.47 11.85
N PHE A 10 16.51 0.65 10.89
CA PHE A 10 17.27 1.90 10.76
C PHE A 10 16.36 3.10 10.42
N SER A 11 15.39 2.93 9.52
CA SER A 11 14.42 3.98 9.17
C SER A 11 13.53 4.37 10.36
N LEU A 12 13.09 3.38 11.15
CA LEU A 12 12.30 3.62 12.35
C LEU A 12 13.12 4.35 13.41
N LEU A 13 14.38 3.97 13.61
CA LEU A 13 15.29 4.66 14.53
C LEU A 13 15.56 6.10 14.09
N ALA A 14 15.80 6.34 12.79
CA ALA A 14 16.01 7.68 12.26
C ALA A 14 14.77 8.58 12.41
N THR A 15 13.58 8.01 12.26
CA THR A 15 12.33 8.79 12.38
C THR A 15 11.98 9.04 13.84
N THR A 16 12.15 8.05 14.72
CA THR A 16 11.93 8.23 16.17
C THR A 16 12.89 9.25 16.77
N SER A 17 14.16 9.27 16.34
CA SER A 17 15.12 10.29 16.78
C SER A 17 14.76 11.70 16.27
N ALA A 18 14.33 11.83 15.02
CA ALA A 18 13.88 13.10 14.46
C ALA A 18 12.62 13.63 15.17
N VAL A 19 11.66 12.75 15.46
CA VAL A 19 10.45 13.07 16.23
C VAL A 19 10.83 13.49 17.66
N TYR A 20 11.68 12.71 18.34
CA TYR A 20 12.15 13.02 19.68
C TYR A 20 12.86 14.38 19.73
N TYR A 21 13.72 14.68 18.77
CA TYR A 21 14.39 15.98 18.65
C TYR A 21 13.41 17.13 18.45
N ALA A 22 12.37 16.94 17.63
CA ALA A 22 11.35 17.96 17.40
C ALA A 22 10.54 18.27 18.67
N PHE A 23 10.18 17.24 19.44
CA PHE A 23 9.45 17.39 20.71
C PHE A 23 10.33 17.91 21.85
N SER A 24 11.60 17.50 21.92
CA SER A 24 12.53 18.00 22.95
C SER A 24 12.92 19.46 22.71
N SER A 25 12.95 19.92 21.46
CA SER A 25 13.28 21.31 21.13
C SER A 25 12.08 22.26 21.26
N ARG A 26 10.85 21.71 21.21
CA ARG A 26 9.61 22.47 21.24
C ARG A 26 8.65 21.81 22.24
N GLU A 27 8.57 22.35 23.45
CA GLU A 27 7.73 21.83 24.55
C GLU A 27 6.23 21.76 24.21
N GLN A 28 5.79 22.51 23.19
CA GLN A 28 4.41 22.56 22.72
C GLN A 28 4.19 21.66 21.50
N PHE A 29 3.09 20.91 21.50
CA PHE A 29 2.71 19.96 20.46
C PHE A 29 2.55 20.60 19.07
N TYR A 30 1.87 21.76 18.99
CA TYR A 30 1.57 22.39 17.72
C TYR A 30 2.84 22.87 16.96
N PRO A 31 3.77 23.62 17.60
CA PRO A 31 5.04 23.98 16.97
C PRO A 31 5.91 22.78 16.58
N ALA A 32 5.88 21.67 17.33
CA ALA A 32 6.61 20.45 16.99
C ALA A 32 6.08 19.82 15.70
N MET A 33 4.76 19.70 15.57
CA MET A 33 4.12 19.14 14.36
C MET A 33 4.37 20.00 13.13
N VAL A 34 4.30 21.34 13.26
CA VAL A 34 4.61 22.25 12.16
C VAL A 34 6.07 22.09 11.71
N TYR A 35 7.03 21.91 12.64
CA TYR A 35 8.43 21.65 12.29
C TYR A 35 8.61 20.34 11.51
N LEU A 36 7.96 19.27 11.96
CA LEU A 36 7.96 17.97 11.28
C LEU A 36 7.42 18.05 9.86
N SER A 37 6.35 18.83 9.63
CA SER A 37 5.77 19.01 8.29
C SER A 37 6.54 19.99 7.40
N SER A 38 7.15 21.03 7.98
CA SER A 38 7.83 22.09 7.21
C SER A 38 9.28 21.77 6.87
N SER A 39 9.95 20.96 7.69
CA SER A 39 11.34 20.57 7.44
C SER A 39 11.42 19.48 6.35
N LYS A 40 12.11 19.78 5.25
CA LYS A 40 12.29 18.85 4.12
C LYS A 40 12.88 17.50 4.56
N ILE A 41 13.83 17.52 5.50
CA ILE A 41 14.51 16.30 5.98
C ILE A 41 13.54 15.45 6.82
N CYS A 42 12.80 16.07 7.74
CA CYS A 42 11.83 15.37 8.57
C CYS A 42 10.69 14.79 7.70
N PHE A 43 10.24 15.55 6.72
CA PHE A 43 9.23 15.12 5.76
C PHE A 43 9.68 13.89 4.98
N VAL A 44 10.91 13.87 4.45
CA VAL A 44 11.46 12.70 3.73
C VAL A 44 11.59 11.48 4.65
N LEU A 45 12.00 11.66 5.90
CA LEU A 45 12.08 10.57 6.88
C LEU A 45 10.69 9.98 7.19
N LEU A 46 9.68 10.82 7.33
CA LEU A 46 8.29 10.40 7.53
C LEU A 46 7.76 9.63 6.30
N LEU A 47 8.02 10.13 5.09
CA LEU A 47 7.64 9.43 3.86
C LEU A 47 8.33 8.06 3.74
N ASN A 48 9.62 7.98 4.05
CA ASN A 48 10.35 6.72 4.03
C ASN A 48 9.77 5.72 5.03
N THR A 49 9.45 6.17 6.24
CA THR A 49 8.79 5.31 7.24
C THR A 49 7.42 4.85 6.79
N GLY A 50 6.66 5.69 6.08
CA GLY A 50 5.41 5.30 5.42
C GLY A 50 5.61 4.18 4.40
N LEU A 51 6.62 4.28 3.53
CA LEU A 51 6.98 3.23 2.57
C LEU A 51 7.40 1.92 3.27
N VAL A 52 8.21 2.02 4.33
CA VAL A 52 8.58 0.85 5.15
C VAL A 52 7.34 0.20 5.74
N ALA A 53 6.42 0.98 6.30
CA ALA A 53 5.17 0.47 6.85
C ALA A 53 4.36 -0.29 5.76
N MET A 54 4.21 0.29 4.58
CA MET A 54 3.57 -0.35 3.42
C MET A 54 4.25 -1.67 3.00
N CYS A 55 5.59 -1.71 2.96
CA CYS A 55 6.30 -2.95 2.67
C CYS A 55 6.13 -4.01 3.77
N THR A 56 6.07 -3.59 5.04
CA THR A 56 5.85 -4.52 6.15
C THR A 56 4.43 -5.08 6.16
N THR A 57 3.41 -4.26 5.89
CA THR A 57 2.02 -4.74 5.77
C THR A 57 1.88 -5.73 4.63
N TRP A 58 2.50 -5.46 3.47
CA TRP A 58 2.58 -6.43 2.36
C TRP A 58 3.18 -7.77 2.81
N GLN A 59 4.32 -7.75 3.52
CA GLN A 59 4.95 -8.98 4.01
C GLN A 59 4.08 -9.72 5.03
N LEU A 60 3.35 -8.99 5.89
CA LEU A 60 2.44 -9.60 6.85
C LEU A 60 1.27 -10.28 6.14
N VAL A 61 0.60 -9.60 5.21
CA VAL A 61 -0.50 -10.18 4.42
C VAL A 61 -0.03 -11.41 3.65
N LYS A 62 1.13 -11.32 2.98
CA LYS A 62 1.76 -12.45 2.30
C LYS A 62 2.00 -13.63 3.25
N ARG A 63 2.55 -13.38 4.45
CA ARG A 63 2.86 -14.46 5.41
C ARG A 63 1.60 -15.09 5.99
N ILE A 64 0.58 -14.30 6.30
CA ILE A 64 -0.66 -14.77 6.95
C ILE A 64 -1.49 -15.61 5.98
N PHE A 65 -1.70 -15.12 4.75
CA PHE A 65 -2.65 -15.73 3.82
C PHE A 65 -2.01 -16.62 2.75
N LEU A 66 -0.77 -16.33 2.34
CA LEU A 66 -0.19 -16.93 1.11
C LEU A 66 1.03 -17.81 1.36
N GLY A 67 1.74 -17.62 2.47
CA GLY A 67 2.94 -18.38 2.79
C GLY A 67 4.07 -18.18 1.77
N THR A 68 4.59 -19.28 1.23
CA THR A 68 5.66 -19.26 0.23
C THR A 68 5.10 -19.01 -1.17
N LEU A 69 5.54 -17.92 -1.80
CA LEU A 69 5.19 -17.62 -3.19
C LEU A 69 6.00 -18.52 -4.13
N ARG A 70 5.35 -18.99 -5.20
CA ARG A 70 6.00 -19.73 -6.28
C ARG A 70 6.61 -18.78 -7.31
N GLU A 71 7.57 -19.28 -8.08
CA GLU A 71 8.23 -18.48 -9.12
C GLU A 71 7.23 -17.94 -10.16
N ALA A 72 6.29 -18.78 -10.60
CA ALA A 72 5.22 -18.37 -11.53
C ALA A 72 4.32 -17.23 -10.99
N GLU A 73 4.10 -17.18 -9.67
CA GLU A 73 3.33 -16.09 -9.05
C GLU A 73 4.13 -14.78 -9.02
N VAL A 74 5.45 -14.88 -8.79
CA VAL A 74 6.35 -13.73 -8.76
C VAL A 74 6.55 -13.15 -10.16
N GLU A 75 6.69 -14.01 -11.16
CA GLU A 75 6.91 -13.60 -12.55
C GLU A 75 5.70 -12.83 -13.08
N GLN A 76 4.49 -13.36 -12.90
CA GLN A 76 3.29 -12.65 -13.31
C GLN A 76 3.07 -11.36 -12.51
N LEU A 77 3.33 -11.38 -11.20
CA LEU A 77 3.23 -10.18 -10.38
C LEU A 77 4.16 -9.08 -10.90
N ASN A 78 5.39 -9.45 -11.28
CA ASN A 78 6.35 -8.52 -11.86
C ASN A 78 5.84 -7.95 -13.19
N GLU A 79 5.38 -8.80 -14.11
CA GLU A 79 4.84 -8.37 -15.39
C GLU A 79 3.63 -7.43 -15.26
N GLN A 80 2.66 -7.78 -14.41
CA GLN A 80 1.47 -6.96 -14.18
C GLN A 80 1.82 -5.67 -13.45
N SER A 81 2.67 -5.73 -12.42
CA SER A 81 3.07 -4.54 -11.67
C SER A 81 3.74 -3.49 -12.54
N TRP A 82 4.60 -3.90 -13.49
CA TRP A 82 5.24 -2.94 -14.39
C TRP A 82 4.24 -2.26 -15.31
N ARG A 83 3.30 -3.01 -15.89
CA ARG A 83 2.24 -2.45 -16.76
C ARG A 83 1.39 -1.42 -16.01
N GLU A 84 1.01 -1.76 -14.79
CA GLU A 84 0.12 -0.96 -13.96
C GLU A 84 0.81 0.27 -13.40
N VAL A 85 2.09 0.18 -13.06
CA VAL A 85 2.91 1.36 -12.74
C VAL A 85 2.96 2.32 -13.92
N VAL A 86 3.11 1.83 -15.15
CA VAL A 86 3.13 2.69 -16.35
C VAL A 86 1.77 3.37 -16.58
N GLU A 87 0.66 2.66 -16.41
CA GLU A 87 -0.69 3.21 -16.54
C GLU A 87 -0.98 4.28 -15.50
N ILE A 88 -0.61 4.03 -14.24
CA ILE A 88 -0.74 5.03 -13.18
C ILE A 88 0.15 6.24 -13.44
N LEU A 89 1.40 6.03 -13.87
CA LEU A 89 2.28 7.14 -14.23
C LEU A 89 1.67 8.00 -15.33
N PHE A 90 1.05 7.38 -16.33
CA PHE A 90 0.31 8.09 -17.37
C PHE A 90 -0.85 8.90 -16.79
N ALA A 91 -1.68 8.29 -15.93
CA ALA A 91 -2.76 9.01 -15.24
C ALA A 91 -2.25 10.18 -14.39
N VAL A 92 -1.15 10.01 -13.65
CA VAL A 92 -0.51 11.07 -12.84
C VAL A 92 -0.07 12.24 -13.71
N THR A 93 0.44 11.99 -14.93
CA THR A 93 0.83 13.07 -15.84
C THR A 93 -0.35 13.90 -16.34
N ILE A 94 -1.53 13.28 -16.52
CA ILE A 94 -2.77 13.97 -16.90
C ILE A 94 -3.28 14.84 -15.74
N PHE A 95 -3.24 14.31 -14.51
CA PHE A 95 -3.72 14.98 -13.29
C PHE A 95 -2.60 15.69 -12.51
N ARG A 96 -1.61 16.25 -13.20
CA ARG A 96 -0.42 16.85 -12.56
C ARG A 96 -0.73 17.92 -11.50
N GLN A 97 -1.85 18.64 -11.65
CA GLN A 97 -2.24 19.70 -10.72
C GLN A 97 -2.69 19.18 -9.34
N ASP A 98 -3.13 17.93 -9.23
CA ASP A 98 -3.64 17.32 -7.99
C ASP A 98 -2.57 16.47 -7.26
N PHE A 99 -1.29 16.64 -7.62
CA PHE A 99 -0.20 15.85 -7.06
C PHE A 99 0.02 16.19 -5.57
N SER A 100 -0.42 15.29 -4.70
CA SER A 100 -0.27 15.39 -3.25
C SER A 100 0.36 14.13 -2.66
N VAL A 101 0.90 14.22 -1.44
CA VAL A 101 1.40 13.03 -0.74
C VAL A 101 0.28 12.03 -0.43
N ALA A 102 -0.91 12.52 -0.13
CA ALA A 102 -2.09 11.67 0.05
C ALA A 102 -2.43 10.91 -1.24
N PHE A 103 -2.34 11.58 -2.39
CA PHE A 103 -2.51 10.94 -3.70
C PHE A 103 -1.48 9.82 -3.94
N LEU A 104 -0.19 10.10 -3.70
CA LEU A 104 0.85 9.08 -3.86
C LEU A 104 0.64 7.88 -2.93
N ALA A 105 0.21 8.14 -1.69
CA ALA A 105 -0.11 7.08 -0.74
C ALA A 105 -1.32 6.25 -1.20
N MET A 106 -2.33 6.89 -1.81
CA MET A 106 -3.50 6.21 -2.38
C MET A 106 -3.11 5.32 -3.56
N VAL A 107 -2.28 5.83 -4.48
CA VAL A 107 -1.69 5.05 -5.59
C VAL A 107 -0.96 3.82 -5.07
N ALA A 108 -0.07 4.01 -4.09
CA ALA A 108 0.72 2.91 -3.54
C ALA A 108 -0.17 1.86 -2.87
N ALA A 109 -1.21 2.29 -2.14
CA ALA A 109 -2.20 1.39 -1.54
C ALA A 109 -2.98 0.60 -2.61
N LEU A 110 -3.41 1.26 -3.69
CA LEU A 110 -4.14 0.60 -4.78
C LEU A 110 -3.29 -0.45 -5.47
N LEU A 111 -2.03 -0.12 -5.80
CA LEU A 111 -1.08 -1.08 -6.38
C LEU A 111 -0.88 -2.31 -5.47
N LEU A 112 -0.84 -2.11 -4.15
CA LEU A 112 -0.75 -3.21 -3.20
C LEU A 112 -2.01 -4.08 -3.22
N VAL A 113 -3.21 -3.48 -3.26
CA VAL A 113 -4.48 -4.22 -3.33
C VAL A 113 -4.61 -4.99 -4.65
N LYS A 114 -4.28 -4.38 -5.79
CA LYS A 114 -4.24 -5.06 -7.10
C LYS A 114 -3.25 -6.22 -7.10
N ALA A 115 -2.06 -6.02 -6.55
CA ALA A 115 -1.06 -7.07 -6.42
C ALA A 115 -1.55 -8.25 -5.57
N LEU A 116 -2.32 -8.00 -4.51
CA LEU A 116 -2.97 -9.06 -3.72
C LEU A 116 -4.06 -9.78 -4.51
N HIS A 117 -4.83 -9.08 -5.33
CA HIS A 117 -5.87 -9.66 -6.20
C HIS A 117 -5.28 -10.58 -7.28
N TRP A 118 -4.23 -10.17 -7.98
CA TRP A 118 -3.57 -11.02 -8.97
C TRP A 118 -3.02 -12.30 -8.35
N LEU A 119 -2.49 -12.16 -7.14
CA LEU A 119 -1.99 -13.30 -6.38
C LEU A 119 -3.15 -14.22 -5.92
N ALA A 120 -4.30 -13.66 -5.54
CA ALA A 120 -5.51 -14.43 -5.26
C ALA A 120 -5.96 -15.22 -6.50
N GLN A 121 -6.03 -14.56 -7.66
CA GLN A 121 -6.42 -15.18 -8.94
C GLN A 121 -5.51 -16.37 -9.27
N LYS A 122 -4.19 -16.19 -9.19
CA LYS A 122 -3.24 -17.29 -9.43
C LYS A 122 -3.39 -18.47 -8.49
N ARG A 123 -3.73 -18.20 -7.22
CA ARG A 123 -3.98 -19.27 -6.24
C ARG A 123 -5.26 -20.03 -6.54
N VAL A 124 -6.29 -19.37 -7.07
CA VAL A 124 -7.53 -20.02 -7.52
C VAL A 124 -7.25 -20.88 -8.75
N ASP A 125 -6.58 -20.35 -9.76
CA ASP A 125 -6.19 -21.09 -10.97
C ASP A 125 -5.38 -22.35 -10.63
N TYR A 126 -4.50 -22.26 -9.63
CA TYR A 126 -3.73 -23.39 -9.15
C TYR A 126 -4.58 -24.47 -8.46
N ILE A 127 -5.59 -24.06 -7.69
CA ILE A 127 -6.53 -24.99 -7.04
C ILE A 127 -7.37 -25.73 -8.08
N GLU A 128 -7.86 -25.03 -9.11
CA GLU A 128 -8.68 -25.63 -10.16
C GLU A 128 -7.90 -26.67 -10.99
N THR A 129 -6.61 -26.42 -11.21
CA THR A 129 -5.76 -27.29 -12.03
C THR A 129 -5.14 -28.46 -11.27
N THR A 130 -5.22 -28.48 -9.92
CA THR A 130 -4.58 -29.51 -9.09
C THR A 130 -5.59 -30.55 -8.58
N PRO A 131 -5.42 -31.85 -8.87
CA PRO A 131 -6.45 -32.87 -8.62
C PRO A 131 -6.65 -33.27 -7.14
N SER A 132 -5.81 -32.81 -6.21
CA SER A 132 -6.00 -33.07 -4.77
C SER A 132 -5.46 -31.93 -3.91
N VAL A 133 -6.34 -31.03 -3.49
CA VAL A 133 -6.01 -29.92 -2.57
C VAL A 133 -6.71 -30.15 -1.23
N PRO A 134 -6.00 -30.03 -0.09
CA PRO A 134 -6.62 -30.21 1.22
C PRO A 134 -7.64 -29.09 1.50
N MET A 135 -8.72 -29.42 2.21
CA MET A 135 -9.79 -28.47 2.59
C MET A 135 -9.27 -27.23 3.34
N LEU A 136 -8.16 -27.36 4.08
CA LEU A 136 -7.51 -26.23 4.76
C LEU A 136 -7.03 -25.14 3.78
N SER A 137 -6.59 -25.51 2.59
CA SER A 137 -6.16 -24.56 1.55
C SER A 137 -7.34 -23.79 0.97
N HIS A 138 -8.49 -24.47 0.79
CA HIS A 138 -9.73 -23.81 0.36
C HIS A 138 -10.21 -22.79 1.39
N ILE A 139 -10.27 -23.17 2.67
CA ILE A 139 -10.69 -22.25 3.76
C ILE A 139 -9.76 -21.03 3.81
N ARG A 140 -8.45 -21.22 3.65
CA ARG A 140 -7.48 -20.11 3.64
C ARG A 140 -7.74 -19.14 2.48
N ILE A 141 -7.99 -19.63 1.27
CA ILE A 141 -8.24 -18.76 0.11
C ILE A 141 -9.60 -18.07 0.19
N VAL A 142 -10.64 -18.77 0.65
CA VAL A 142 -11.94 -18.13 0.91
C VAL A 142 -11.81 -17.02 1.96
N SER A 143 -11.07 -17.26 3.05
CA SER A 143 -10.81 -16.22 4.05
C SER A 143 -10.03 -15.03 3.48
N PHE A 144 -9.11 -15.28 2.55
CA PHE A 144 -8.36 -14.24 1.87
C PHE A 144 -9.23 -13.42 0.91
N MET A 145 -10.13 -14.06 0.16
CA MET A 145 -11.11 -13.37 -0.69
C MET A 145 -12.07 -12.50 0.09
N VAL A 146 -12.57 -12.99 1.24
CA VAL A 146 -13.44 -12.19 2.12
C VAL A 146 -12.68 -10.99 2.69
N PHE A 147 -11.41 -11.17 3.06
CA PHE A 147 -10.55 -10.07 3.49
C PHE A 147 -10.35 -9.03 2.38
N LEU A 148 -10.08 -9.46 1.15
CA LEU A 148 -9.94 -8.55 0.00
C LEU A 148 -11.22 -7.76 -0.26
N LEU A 149 -12.38 -8.44 -0.27
CA LEU A 149 -13.68 -7.80 -0.43
C LEU A 149 -13.92 -6.71 0.64
N ALA A 150 -13.55 -6.98 1.90
CA ALA A 150 -13.67 -5.99 2.97
C ALA A 150 -12.76 -4.78 2.74
N VAL A 151 -11.52 -5.00 2.27
CA VAL A 151 -10.58 -3.93 1.91
C VAL A 151 -11.14 -3.08 0.77
N ASP A 152 -11.72 -3.71 -0.26
CA ASP A 152 -12.30 -3.01 -1.41
C ASP A 152 -13.52 -2.18 -1.00
N CYS A 153 -14.42 -2.73 -0.17
CA CYS A 153 -15.54 -1.97 0.37
C CYS A 153 -15.06 -0.74 1.18
N ILE A 154 -14.00 -0.88 1.97
CA ILE A 154 -13.41 0.24 2.70
C ILE A 154 -12.84 1.27 1.71
N PHE A 155 -12.07 0.84 0.72
CA PHE A 155 -11.44 1.73 -0.26
C PHE A 155 -12.48 2.50 -1.07
N LEU A 156 -13.50 1.81 -1.56
CA LEU A 156 -14.62 2.38 -2.29
C LEU A 156 -15.40 3.39 -1.42
N SER A 157 -15.69 3.05 -0.16
CA SER A 157 -16.36 4.00 0.76
C SER A 157 -15.53 5.26 1.00
N ARG A 158 -14.20 5.12 1.10
CA ARG A 158 -13.25 6.22 1.29
C ARG A 158 -13.16 7.12 0.06
N SER A 159 -13.20 6.55 -1.14
CA SER A 159 -13.17 7.31 -2.41
C SER A 159 -14.50 7.99 -2.72
N LEU A 160 -15.63 7.36 -2.38
CA LEU A 160 -16.97 7.91 -2.63
C LEU A 160 -17.38 9.01 -1.66
N MET A 161 -17.00 8.93 -0.38
CA MET A 161 -17.46 9.88 0.64
C MET A 161 -17.06 11.35 0.33
N PRO A 162 -15.82 11.66 -0.09
CA PRO A 162 -15.44 12.99 -0.56
C PRO A 162 -16.18 13.41 -1.83
N LEU A 163 -16.42 12.47 -2.75
CA LEU A 163 -17.10 12.73 -4.01
C LEU A 163 -18.54 13.22 -3.80
N ILE A 164 -19.25 12.57 -2.87
CA ILE A 164 -20.63 12.92 -2.50
C ILE A 164 -20.68 14.26 -1.76
N LYS A 165 -19.72 14.51 -0.86
CA LYS A 165 -19.75 15.67 0.03
C LYS A 165 -19.24 16.95 -0.62
N ASN A 166 -18.11 16.88 -1.32
CA ASN A 166 -17.41 18.05 -1.84
C ASN A 166 -17.67 18.29 -3.34
N ARG A 167 -18.21 17.30 -4.07
CA ARG A 167 -18.41 17.33 -5.54
C ARG A 167 -17.15 17.71 -6.34
N GLU A 168 -15.96 17.54 -5.76
CA GLU A 168 -14.69 17.71 -6.47
C GLU A 168 -14.33 16.40 -7.18
N ALA A 169 -14.37 16.45 -8.51
CA ALA A 169 -14.55 15.29 -9.38
C ALA A 169 -13.26 14.83 -10.10
N SER A 170 -12.07 15.23 -9.66
CA SER A 170 -10.87 14.98 -10.45
C SER A 170 -10.32 13.56 -10.22
N VAL A 171 -9.53 13.38 -9.16
CA VAL A 171 -8.74 12.16 -8.98
C VAL A 171 -9.48 11.04 -8.24
N ALA A 172 -10.41 11.40 -7.34
CA ALA A 172 -11.18 10.42 -6.57
C ALA A 172 -12.07 9.54 -7.47
N ILE A 173 -12.48 10.05 -8.64
CA ILE A 173 -13.27 9.30 -9.61
C ILE A 173 -12.42 8.20 -10.26
N PHE A 174 -11.20 8.51 -10.70
CA PHE A 174 -10.30 7.53 -11.29
C PHE A 174 -10.06 6.35 -10.34
N PHE A 175 -9.80 6.63 -9.06
CA PHE A 175 -9.67 5.59 -8.01
C PHE A 175 -10.95 4.90 -7.58
N SER A 176 -12.12 5.40 -7.98
CA SER A 176 -13.38 4.70 -7.72
C SER A 176 -13.69 3.70 -8.82
N PHE A 177 -13.11 3.89 -10.02
CA PHE A 177 -13.22 2.96 -11.14
C PHE A 177 -12.21 1.82 -11.06
N GLU A 178 -11.02 2.09 -10.51
CA GLU A 178 -9.97 1.13 -10.22
C GLU A 178 -10.20 0.37 -8.90
#